data_AF-A0A6P0UNA9-F1
#
_entry.id   AF-A0A6P0UNA9-F1
#
_cell.length_a   1.000
_cell.length_b   1.000
_cell.length_c   1.000
_cell.angle_alpha   90.00
_cell.angle_beta   90.00
_cell.angle_gamma   90.00
#
_symmetry.space_group_name_H-M   'P 1'
#
loop_
_entity.id
_entity.type
_entity.pdbx_description
1 polymer ?
#
loop_
_entity_poly.entity_id
_entity_poly.type
_entity_poly.pdbx_seq_one_letter_code
_entity_poly.pdbx_strand_id
1 'polypeptide(L)'
;MNISASNPIYRKVYRQLFILKKNLDYRSEVKGKLKTVNGDSLSDSEINEIKQYYASFGFSNVKNYWHKFYKTINGTFFKEYIPEDLFYSTIEPCLNRKELLPALSDKNLLGKVFDGVKMPATVVQNINGFYTKDGRVISKEEAISLCSEHSRLIFKPSIHSGGGVGVVVCSINNGMTDFKNKSLEELLSSYRRDFIVQEVVKQNKVIASLNPSSLNTLRVVSYLREEEVVVLSTAVRIGGKGQFTDNVAISGVACGLNEDGSLKDLGYNKMYQPFEKGEDGIVFSTVKIPFYDKVKETVKKLHAQIPYFRLVSWDIALDDSDEVVLIEYNVMAQGIFTHQLITGPMFGKYTDEILSFSAKYQKNL
;
A
#
# COMPACT_ATOMS: atom_id res chain seq x y z
N MET A 1 -17.32 3.46 -29.76
CA MET A 1 -18.08 2.80 -28.68
C MET A 1 -17.75 1.32 -28.68
N ASN A 2 -17.17 0.79 -27.61
CA ASN A 2 -16.75 -0.61 -27.52
C ASN A 2 -18.00 -1.47 -27.23
N ILE A 3 -18.48 -2.20 -28.24
CA ILE A 3 -19.67 -3.07 -28.18
C ILE A 3 -19.52 -4.18 -27.11
N SER A 4 -18.30 -4.45 -26.63
CA SER A 4 -17.99 -5.44 -25.61
C SER A 4 -18.43 -5.05 -24.19
N ALA A 5 -18.55 -3.75 -23.87
CA ALA A 5 -18.79 -3.33 -22.50
C ALA A 5 -20.25 -3.50 -22.05
N SER A 6 -21.23 -3.62 -22.97
CA SER A 6 -22.67 -3.69 -22.64
C SER A 6 -23.26 -5.10 -22.68
N ASN A 7 -22.54 -6.11 -23.18
CA ASN A 7 -23.05 -7.49 -23.27
C ASN A 7 -22.87 -8.24 -21.92
N PRO A 8 -23.96 -8.67 -21.24
CA PRO A 8 -23.87 -9.38 -19.95
C PRO A 8 -23.07 -10.69 -20.02
N ILE A 9 -23.14 -11.41 -21.14
CA ILE A 9 -22.40 -12.66 -21.35
C ILE A 9 -20.90 -12.38 -21.38
N TYR A 10 -20.48 -11.34 -22.11
CA TYR A 10 -19.07 -10.95 -22.19
C TYR A 10 -18.52 -10.58 -20.81
N ARG A 11 -19.26 -9.78 -20.02
CA ARG A 11 -18.88 -9.42 -18.65
C ARG A 11 -18.71 -10.66 -17.77
N LYS A 12 -19.64 -11.62 -17.87
CA LYS A 12 -19.60 -12.88 -17.12
C LYS A 12 -18.37 -13.72 -17.48
N VAL A 13 -18.09 -13.90 -18.78
CA VAL A 13 -16.92 -14.66 -19.25
C VAL A 13 -15.62 -13.97 -18.84
N TYR A 14 -15.50 -12.66 -19.06
CA TYR A 14 -14.32 -11.89 -18.66
C TYR A 14 -14.05 -12.00 -17.15
N ARG A 15 -15.10 -11.93 -16.32
CA ARG A 15 -14.98 -12.08 -14.87
C ARG A 15 -14.54 -13.48 -14.47
N GLN A 16 -15.10 -14.54 -15.07
CA GLN A 16 -14.67 -15.91 -14.79
C GLN A 16 -13.20 -16.13 -15.16
N LEU A 17 -12.76 -15.60 -16.30
CA LEU A 17 -11.36 -15.64 -16.71
C LEU A 17 -10.47 -14.83 -15.75
N PHE A 18 -10.92 -13.65 -15.31
CA PHE A 18 -10.22 -12.85 -14.32
C PHE A 18 -10.04 -13.60 -13.00
N ILE A 19 -11.11 -14.22 -12.47
CA ILE A 19 -11.07 -15.03 -11.24
C ILE A 19 -10.13 -16.22 -11.41
N LEU A 20 -10.25 -16.96 -12.51
CA LEU A 20 -9.40 -18.11 -12.79
C LEU A 20 -7.93 -17.71 -12.86
N LYS A 21 -7.62 -16.63 -13.60
CA LYS A 21 -6.27 -16.10 -13.71
C LYS A 21 -5.70 -15.73 -12.34
N LYS A 22 -6.44 -14.92 -11.55
CA LYS A 22 -6.01 -14.52 -10.21
C LYS A 22 -5.79 -15.71 -9.29
N ASN A 23 -6.68 -16.71 -9.35
CA ASN A 23 -6.52 -17.94 -8.59
C ASN A 23 -5.25 -18.69 -8.98
N LEU A 24 -4.94 -18.80 -10.27
CA LEU A 24 -3.71 -19.46 -10.74
C LEU A 24 -2.46 -18.69 -10.31
N ASP A 25 -2.45 -17.36 -10.52
CA ASP A 25 -1.32 -16.48 -10.21
C ASP A 25 -0.93 -16.59 -8.73
N TYR A 26 -1.87 -16.32 -7.81
CA TYR A 26 -1.57 -16.27 -6.37
C TYR A 26 -1.39 -17.66 -5.75
N ARG A 27 -1.97 -18.73 -6.32
CA ARG A 27 -1.65 -20.11 -5.90
C ARG A 27 -0.26 -20.54 -6.35
N SER A 28 0.14 -20.14 -7.56
CA SER A 28 1.50 -20.40 -8.04
C SER A 28 2.52 -19.66 -7.17
N GLU A 29 2.23 -18.39 -6.85
CA GLU A 29 3.08 -17.57 -6.01
C GLU A 29 3.31 -18.20 -4.62
N VAL A 30 2.25 -18.51 -3.87
CA VAL A 30 2.40 -19.09 -2.53
C VAL A 30 3.08 -20.46 -2.55
N LYS A 31 2.84 -21.27 -3.59
CA LYS A 31 3.57 -22.54 -3.76
C LYS A 31 5.05 -22.31 -4.00
N GLY A 32 5.41 -21.27 -4.73
CA GLY A 32 6.80 -20.82 -4.88
C GLY A 32 7.41 -20.44 -3.54
N LYS A 33 6.73 -19.60 -2.75
CA LYS A 33 7.19 -19.19 -1.41
C LYS A 33 7.30 -20.37 -0.45
N LEU A 34 6.36 -21.31 -0.47
CA LEU A 34 6.39 -22.52 0.37
C LEU A 34 7.58 -23.44 0.08
N LYS A 35 8.22 -23.34 -1.08
CA LYS A 35 9.45 -24.10 -1.39
C LYS A 35 10.70 -23.48 -0.75
N THR A 36 10.63 -22.20 -0.36
CA THR A 36 11.78 -21.47 0.20
C THR A 36 11.78 -21.42 1.71
N VAL A 37 10.77 -22.01 2.35
CA VAL A 37 10.57 -21.99 3.81
C VAL A 37 10.40 -23.43 4.30
N ASN A 38 10.97 -23.73 5.47
CA ASN A 38 10.82 -25.01 6.13
C ASN A 38 9.86 -24.86 7.30
N GLY A 39 8.86 -25.72 7.39
CA GLY A 39 7.97 -25.75 8.55
C GLY A 39 6.87 -26.78 8.43
N ASP A 40 6.20 -26.99 9.55
CA ASP A 40 5.22 -28.05 9.71
C ASP A 40 4.00 -27.86 8.81
N SER A 41 3.41 -28.99 8.42
CA SER A 41 2.11 -28.99 7.77
C SER A 41 1.01 -28.52 8.73
N LEU A 42 -0.06 -27.98 8.15
CA LEU A 42 -1.32 -27.89 8.87
C LEU A 42 -1.78 -29.30 9.26
N SER A 43 -2.27 -29.46 10.48
CA SER A 43 -2.94 -30.67 10.95
C SER A 43 -4.29 -30.86 10.25
N ASP A 44 -4.81 -32.09 10.24
CA ASP A 44 -6.11 -32.37 9.64
C ASP A 44 -7.25 -31.57 10.28
N SER A 45 -7.15 -31.31 11.60
CA SER A 45 -8.10 -30.46 12.33
C SER A 45 -8.08 -29.03 11.82
N GLU A 46 -6.90 -28.43 11.66
CA GLU A 46 -6.75 -27.06 11.12
C GLU A 46 -7.26 -26.97 9.68
N ILE A 47 -6.99 -27.98 8.85
CA ILE A 47 -7.48 -28.02 7.47
C ILE A 47 -9.01 -28.11 7.44
N ASN A 48 -9.61 -28.93 8.30
CA ASN A 48 -11.05 -29.07 8.40
C ASN A 48 -11.70 -27.78 8.93
N GLU A 49 -11.08 -27.12 9.92
CA GLU A 49 -11.55 -25.85 10.46
C GLU A 49 -11.57 -24.75 9.39
N ILE A 50 -10.51 -24.61 8.59
CA ILE A 50 -10.49 -23.67 7.45
C ILE A 50 -11.65 -23.98 6.49
N LYS A 51 -11.81 -25.26 6.10
CA LYS A 51 -12.85 -25.66 5.14
C LYS A 51 -14.25 -25.32 5.66
N GLN A 52 -14.55 -25.68 6.91
CA GLN A 52 -15.86 -25.43 7.52
C GLN A 52 -16.13 -23.93 7.67
N TYR A 53 -15.12 -23.17 8.10
CA TYR A 53 -15.22 -21.73 8.26
C TYR A 53 -15.55 -21.02 6.94
N TYR A 54 -14.82 -21.30 5.86
CA TYR A 54 -15.11 -20.68 4.57
C TYR A 54 -16.40 -21.20 3.91
N ALA A 55 -16.74 -22.47 4.12
CA ALA A 55 -17.97 -23.06 3.61
C ALA A 55 -19.23 -22.44 4.23
N SER A 56 -19.18 -21.99 5.50
CA SER A 56 -20.33 -21.33 6.15
C SER A 56 -20.73 -20.01 5.45
N PHE A 57 -19.78 -19.34 4.79
CA PHE A 57 -20.03 -18.16 3.96
C PHE A 57 -20.33 -18.49 2.50
N GLY A 58 -20.25 -19.76 2.10
CA GLY A 58 -20.50 -20.22 0.73
C GLY A 58 -19.26 -20.35 -0.16
N PHE A 59 -18.05 -20.30 0.41
CA PHE A 59 -16.82 -20.55 -0.34
C PHE A 59 -16.36 -22.01 -0.21
N SER A 60 -16.58 -22.81 -1.26
CA SER A 60 -16.32 -24.26 -1.25
C SER A 60 -14.94 -24.70 -1.76
N ASN A 61 -14.17 -23.80 -2.37
CA ASN A 61 -12.91 -24.12 -3.07
C ASN A 61 -11.68 -23.37 -2.52
N VAL A 62 -11.72 -22.99 -1.26
CA VAL A 62 -10.64 -22.25 -0.59
C VAL A 62 -9.45 -23.19 -0.38
N LYS A 63 -8.26 -22.77 -0.85
CA LYS A 63 -7.01 -23.51 -0.63
C LYS A 63 -6.32 -22.97 0.62
N ASN A 64 -5.68 -23.86 1.37
CA ASN A 64 -5.04 -23.56 2.65
C ASN A 64 -3.53 -23.25 2.53
N TYR A 65 -3.02 -23.02 1.30
CA TYR A 65 -1.60 -22.76 1.09
C TYR A 65 -1.13 -21.50 1.81
N TRP A 66 -1.95 -20.46 1.82
CA TRP A 66 -1.66 -19.21 2.52
C TRP A 66 -1.70 -19.39 4.04
N HIS A 67 -2.68 -20.11 4.58
CA HIS A 67 -2.71 -20.49 6.01
C HIS A 67 -1.45 -21.25 6.43
N LYS A 68 -1.04 -22.25 5.63
CA LYS A 68 0.19 -22.98 5.87
C LYS A 68 1.38 -22.02 5.87
N PHE A 69 1.47 -21.15 4.86
CA PHE A 69 2.56 -20.20 4.74
C PHE A 69 2.68 -19.29 5.97
N TYR A 70 1.59 -18.64 6.41
CA TYR A 70 1.65 -17.75 7.57
C TYR A 70 2.04 -18.50 8.84
N LYS A 71 1.42 -19.67 9.11
CA LYS A 71 1.78 -20.50 10.26
C LYS A 71 3.25 -20.92 10.24
N THR A 72 3.78 -21.28 9.07
CA THR A 72 5.20 -21.64 8.92
C THR A 72 6.14 -20.49 9.32
N ILE A 73 5.78 -19.23 9.03
CA ILE A 73 6.66 -18.10 9.32
C ILE A 73 6.47 -17.53 10.73
N ASN A 74 5.23 -17.36 11.20
CA ASN A 74 4.94 -16.69 12.47
C ASN A 74 4.47 -17.65 13.59
N GLY A 75 4.46 -18.96 13.33
CA GLY A 75 4.13 -19.99 14.30
C GLY A 75 2.66 -20.07 14.71
N THR A 76 1.80 -19.19 14.20
CA THR A 76 0.43 -19.06 14.71
C THR A 76 -0.61 -19.41 13.64
N PHE A 77 -1.54 -20.29 14.01
CA PHE A 77 -2.67 -20.65 13.16
C PHE A 77 -3.87 -19.73 13.40
N PHE A 78 -4.46 -19.24 12.32
CA PHE A 78 -5.75 -18.58 12.30
C PHE A 78 -6.54 -19.05 11.09
N LYS A 79 -7.78 -19.51 11.30
CA LYS A 79 -8.69 -19.86 10.19
C LYS A 79 -9.09 -18.62 9.37
N GLU A 80 -9.08 -17.45 10.02
CA GLU A 80 -9.50 -16.15 9.51
C GLU A 80 -8.49 -15.52 8.54
N TYR A 81 -7.28 -16.08 8.40
CA TYR A 81 -6.37 -15.64 7.34
C TYR A 81 -7.04 -15.74 5.98
N ILE A 82 -7.00 -14.65 5.22
CA ILE A 82 -7.55 -14.57 3.86
C ILE A 82 -6.50 -15.03 2.85
N PRO A 83 -6.80 -16.08 2.05
CA PRO A 83 -5.97 -16.46 0.92
C PRO A 83 -5.92 -15.36 -0.13
N GLU A 84 -4.73 -14.99 -0.62
CA GLU A 84 -4.61 -13.92 -1.62
C GLU A 84 -5.34 -14.25 -2.94
N ASP A 85 -5.45 -15.54 -3.29
CA ASP A 85 -6.26 -15.97 -4.44
C ASP A 85 -7.73 -15.61 -4.25
N LEU A 86 -8.30 -15.80 -3.07
CA LEU A 86 -9.67 -15.37 -2.76
C LEU A 86 -9.77 -13.84 -2.69
N PHE A 87 -8.80 -13.18 -2.07
CA PHE A 87 -8.81 -11.73 -1.90
C PHE A 87 -8.84 -10.97 -3.23
N TYR A 88 -7.85 -11.20 -4.10
CA TYR A 88 -7.71 -10.44 -5.34
C TYR A 88 -8.68 -10.89 -6.44
N SER A 89 -9.21 -12.11 -6.36
CA SER A 89 -10.21 -12.60 -7.32
C SER A 89 -11.64 -12.12 -6.97
N THR A 90 -11.95 -11.97 -5.69
CA THR A 90 -13.34 -11.84 -5.22
C THR A 90 -13.54 -10.68 -4.24
N ILE A 91 -12.78 -10.62 -3.14
CA ILE A 91 -13.01 -9.66 -2.05
C ILE A 91 -12.68 -8.22 -2.48
N GLU A 92 -11.46 -7.95 -2.93
CA GLU A 92 -11.05 -6.60 -3.36
C GLU A 92 -11.93 -6.06 -4.51
N PRO A 93 -12.23 -6.84 -5.59
CA PRO A 93 -13.17 -6.41 -6.62
C PRO A 93 -14.61 -6.16 -6.14
N CYS A 94 -15.01 -6.74 -5.01
CA CYS A 94 -16.32 -6.53 -4.40
C CYS A 94 -16.34 -5.25 -3.57
N LEU A 95 -15.26 -4.98 -2.84
CA LEU A 95 -15.15 -3.83 -1.94
C LEU A 95 -14.86 -2.52 -2.68
N ASN A 96 -14.17 -2.58 -3.82
CA ASN A 96 -13.67 -1.39 -4.51
C ASN A 96 -14.13 -1.32 -5.97
N ARG A 97 -14.66 -0.15 -6.37
CA ARG A 97 -15.09 0.14 -7.75
C ARG A 97 -13.90 0.37 -8.68
N LYS A 98 -13.51 -0.67 -9.42
CA LYS A 98 -12.32 -0.64 -10.29
C LYS A 98 -12.41 0.36 -11.43
N GLU A 99 -13.61 0.71 -11.85
CA GLU A 99 -13.87 1.63 -12.96
C GLU A 99 -13.37 3.05 -12.69
N LEU A 100 -13.19 3.41 -11.40
CA LEU A 100 -12.69 4.72 -10.99
C LEU A 100 -11.15 4.77 -10.90
N LEU A 101 -10.49 3.62 -10.99
CA LEU A 101 -9.07 3.58 -11.33
C LEU A 101 -8.90 3.70 -12.85
N PRO A 102 -7.87 4.40 -13.37
CA PRO A 102 -6.70 4.96 -12.68
C PRO A 102 -6.87 6.42 -12.20
N ALA A 103 -7.98 7.08 -12.54
CA ALA A 103 -8.14 8.52 -12.35
C ALA A 103 -7.99 8.94 -10.88
N LEU A 104 -8.69 8.29 -9.96
CA LEU A 104 -8.62 8.68 -8.54
C LEU A 104 -7.25 8.34 -7.91
N SER A 105 -6.50 7.38 -8.46
CA SER A 105 -5.16 7.05 -7.97
C SER A 105 -4.03 7.94 -8.51
N ASP A 106 -4.34 8.95 -9.34
CA ASP A 106 -3.31 9.86 -9.87
C ASP A 106 -2.77 10.76 -8.76
N LYS A 107 -1.47 10.66 -8.47
CA LYS A 107 -0.79 11.49 -7.47
C LYS A 107 -0.92 12.99 -7.75
N ASN A 108 -1.12 13.37 -9.02
CA ASN A 108 -1.35 14.77 -9.38
C ASN A 108 -2.72 15.30 -8.92
N LEU A 109 -3.67 14.42 -8.62
CA LEU A 109 -5.00 14.78 -8.14
C LEU A 109 -5.14 14.67 -6.62
N LEU A 110 -4.11 14.23 -5.90
CA LEU A 110 -4.19 13.95 -4.46
C LEU A 110 -4.75 15.14 -3.66
N GLY A 111 -4.22 16.34 -3.87
CA GLY A 111 -4.67 17.58 -3.22
C GLY A 111 -6.03 18.12 -3.70
N LYS A 112 -6.61 17.53 -4.75
CA LYS A 112 -7.98 17.81 -5.20
C LYS A 112 -8.98 16.77 -4.67
N VAL A 113 -8.50 15.55 -4.42
CA VAL A 113 -9.31 14.45 -3.90
C VAL A 113 -9.48 14.57 -2.39
N PHE A 114 -8.45 15.04 -1.68
CA PHE A 114 -8.46 15.12 -0.23
C PHE A 114 -8.22 16.53 0.29
N ASP A 115 -8.98 16.90 1.31
CA ASP A 115 -8.77 18.07 2.15
C ASP A 115 -8.41 17.67 3.60
N GLY A 116 -8.07 18.67 4.43
CA GLY A 116 -7.91 18.46 5.88
C GLY A 116 -6.68 17.63 6.30
N VAL A 117 -5.71 17.42 5.41
CA VAL A 117 -4.44 16.73 5.70
C VAL A 117 -3.28 17.42 5.00
N LYS A 118 -2.08 17.35 5.59
CA LYS A 118 -0.85 17.80 4.94
C LYS A 118 -0.43 16.81 3.86
N MET A 119 0.19 17.30 2.80
CA MET A 119 0.79 16.49 1.74
C MET A 119 2.20 17.04 1.46
N PRO A 120 3.09 16.27 0.82
CA PRO A 120 4.36 16.81 0.34
C PRO A 120 4.10 18.01 -0.58
N ALA A 121 4.80 19.12 -0.36
CA ALA A 121 4.60 20.34 -1.14
C ALA A 121 4.94 20.08 -2.61
N THR A 122 3.98 20.34 -3.49
CA THR A 122 4.14 20.16 -4.93
C THR A 122 4.89 21.34 -5.53
N VAL A 123 6.06 21.08 -6.10
CA VAL A 123 6.85 22.08 -6.82
C VAL A 123 6.31 22.26 -8.22
N VAL A 124 6.17 21.16 -8.96
CA VAL A 124 5.64 21.14 -10.33
C VAL A 124 4.93 19.80 -10.59
N GLN A 125 3.93 19.83 -11.45
CA GLN A 125 3.27 18.64 -11.98
C GLN A 125 3.46 18.60 -13.50
N ASN A 126 3.52 17.41 -14.07
CA ASN A 126 3.31 17.22 -15.49
C ASN A 126 2.11 16.31 -15.70
N ILE A 127 1.08 16.82 -16.37
CA ILE A 127 -0.18 16.13 -16.61
C ILE A 127 -0.40 16.08 -18.12
N ASN A 128 -0.40 14.88 -18.69
CA ASN A 128 -0.56 14.67 -20.13
C ASN A 128 0.46 15.49 -20.98
N GLY A 129 1.69 15.67 -20.48
CA GLY A 129 2.75 16.41 -21.15
C GLY A 129 2.80 17.90 -20.83
N PHE A 130 1.77 18.46 -20.19
CA PHE A 130 1.73 19.87 -19.82
C PHE A 130 2.30 20.07 -18.41
N TYR A 131 3.28 20.98 -18.28
CA TYR A 131 3.74 21.43 -16.98
C TYR A 131 2.67 22.30 -16.32
N THR A 132 2.40 22.05 -15.05
CA THR A 132 1.43 22.82 -14.27
C THR A 132 1.91 23.11 -12.85
N LYS A 133 1.47 24.26 -12.32
CA LYS A 133 1.68 24.70 -10.95
C LYS A 133 0.42 25.41 -10.48
N ASP A 134 -0.11 24.99 -9.32
CA ASP A 134 -1.28 25.59 -8.67
C ASP A 134 -2.49 25.77 -9.62
N GLY A 135 -2.71 24.77 -10.48
CA GLY A 135 -3.81 24.73 -11.45
C GLY A 135 -3.58 25.53 -12.75
N ARG A 136 -2.41 26.13 -12.95
CA ARG A 136 -2.06 26.87 -14.18
C ARG A 136 -1.07 26.06 -15.02
N VAL A 137 -1.20 26.14 -16.35
CA VAL A 137 -0.19 25.62 -17.29
C VAL A 137 0.97 26.60 -17.35
N ILE A 138 2.20 26.08 -17.22
CA ILE A 138 3.45 26.85 -17.23
C ILE A 138 4.39 26.32 -18.31
N SER A 139 5.43 27.09 -18.65
CA SER A 139 6.45 26.63 -19.60
C SER A 139 7.40 25.61 -18.96
N LYS A 140 8.17 24.90 -19.80
CA LYS A 140 9.22 23.99 -19.30
C LYS A 140 10.32 24.76 -18.57
N GLU A 141 10.68 25.94 -19.07
CA GLU A 141 11.70 26.82 -18.51
C GLU A 141 11.29 27.32 -17.12
N GLU A 142 10.03 27.72 -16.97
CA GLU A 142 9.46 28.09 -15.66
C GLU A 142 9.47 26.90 -14.69
N ALA A 143 9.09 25.70 -15.16
CA ALA A 143 9.15 24.49 -14.35
C ALA A 143 10.57 24.15 -13.87
N ILE A 144 11.57 24.30 -14.75
CA ILE A 144 12.99 24.12 -14.41
C ILE A 144 13.42 25.17 -13.39
N SER A 145 13.04 26.44 -13.59
CA SER A 145 13.35 27.52 -12.65
C SER A 145 12.82 27.22 -11.25
N LEU A 146 11.53 26.87 -11.15
CA LEU A 146 10.90 26.50 -9.86
C LEU A 146 11.62 25.34 -9.19
N CYS A 147 11.96 24.29 -9.94
CA CYS A 147 12.70 23.16 -9.38
C CYS A 147 14.14 23.53 -8.94
N SER A 148 14.75 24.54 -9.57
CA SER A 148 16.12 24.97 -9.27
C SER A 148 16.23 25.77 -7.96
N GLU A 149 15.12 26.28 -7.43
CA GLU A 149 15.06 27.00 -6.15
C GLU A 149 15.20 26.07 -4.94
N HIS A 150 15.10 24.75 -5.14
CA HIS A 150 15.18 23.75 -4.08
C HIS A 150 16.50 22.99 -4.14
N SER A 151 17.10 22.75 -2.98
CA SER A 151 18.34 21.98 -2.87
C SER A 151 18.13 20.46 -3.00
N ARG A 152 16.91 19.97 -2.76
CA ARG A 152 16.60 18.53 -2.80
C ARG A 152 15.12 18.31 -3.11
N LEU A 153 14.85 17.43 -4.09
CA LEU A 153 13.50 17.14 -4.55
C LEU A 153 13.28 15.63 -4.73
N ILE A 154 12.00 15.25 -4.78
CA ILE A 154 11.54 13.92 -5.14
C ILE A 154 10.69 13.96 -6.41
N PHE A 155 11.03 13.11 -7.38
CA PHE A 155 10.38 12.96 -8.67
C PHE A 155 9.66 11.62 -8.70
N LYS A 156 8.38 11.59 -9.08
CA LYS A 156 7.55 10.37 -9.06
C LYS A 156 6.67 10.29 -10.30
N PRO A 157 6.49 9.12 -10.93
CA PRO A 157 5.42 8.93 -11.89
C PRO A 157 4.07 9.04 -11.17
N SER A 158 3.13 9.78 -11.74
CA SER A 158 1.88 10.13 -11.06
C SER A 158 0.78 9.07 -11.24
N ILE A 159 0.78 8.37 -12.37
CA ILE A 159 -0.15 7.29 -12.71
C ILE A 159 0.59 5.96 -12.95
N HIS A 160 -0.14 4.85 -12.79
CA HIS A 160 0.35 3.48 -13.02
C HIS A 160 1.67 3.15 -12.30
N SER A 161 1.97 3.85 -11.21
CA SER A 161 3.12 3.59 -10.35
C SER A 161 2.75 2.67 -9.20
N GLY A 162 3.67 1.78 -8.84
CA GLY A 162 3.56 0.87 -7.71
C GLY A 162 4.94 0.43 -7.27
N GLY A 163 5.12 0.18 -5.97
CA GLY A 163 6.41 -0.29 -5.43
C GLY A 163 7.57 0.69 -5.67
N GLY A 164 7.34 2.00 -5.67
CA GLY A 164 8.40 3.00 -5.82
C GLY A 164 9.13 3.01 -7.18
N VAL A 165 8.64 2.27 -8.18
CA VAL A 165 9.25 2.24 -9.51
C VAL A 165 9.24 3.64 -10.13
N GLY A 166 10.42 4.10 -10.55
CA GLY A 166 10.60 5.42 -11.14
C GLY A 166 10.63 6.57 -10.13
N VAL A 167 10.65 6.30 -8.82
CA VAL A 167 10.86 7.35 -7.82
C VAL A 167 12.35 7.71 -7.77
N VAL A 168 12.67 9.00 -7.90
CA VAL A 168 14.03 9.54 -7.79
C VAL A 168 14.05 10.62 -6.73
N VAL A 169 14.98 10.52 -5.79
CA VAL A 169 15.32 11.61 -4.86
C VAL A 169 16.73 12.06 -5.19
N CYS A 170 16.91 13.36 -5.39
CA CYS A 170 18.21 13.90 -5.75
C CYS A 170 18.44 15.28 -5.13
N SER A 171 19.70 15.59 -4.89
CA SER A 171 20.15 16.95 -4.58
C SER A 171 20.33 17.74 -5.87
N ILE A 172 20.05 19.03 -5.83
CA ILE A 172 20.17 19.94 -6.97
C ILE A 172 21.17 21.03 -6.61
N ASN A 173 22.16 21.22 -7.48
CA ASN A 173 23.16 22.27 -7.34
C ASN A 173 23.47 22.85 -8.73
N ASN A 174 23.24 24.16 -8.91
CA ASN A 174 23.48 24.87 -10.18
C ASN A 174 22.90 24.14 -11.42
N GLY A 175 21.66 23.66 -11.31
CA GLY A 175 20.98 22.94 -12.40
C GLY A 175 21.43 21.49 -12.64
N MET A 176 22.40 20.99 -11.87
CA MET A 176 22.86 19.60 -11.93
C MET A 176 22.28 18.78 -10.77
N THR A 177 21.96 17.51 -11.06
CA THR A 177 21.48 16.55 -10.07
C THR A 177 22.57 15.53 -9.72
N ASP A 178 22.57 15.04 -8.47
CA ASP A 178 23.41 13.91 -8.05
C ASP A 178 22.89 12.55 -8.57
N PHE A 179 21.75 12.52 -9.26
CA PHE A 179 21.20 11.32 -9.86
C PHE A 179 21.80 11.07 -11.24
N LYS A 180 22.72 10.11 -11.32
CA LYS A 180 23.38 9.68 -12.56
C LYS A 180 24.03 10.84 -13.34
N ASN A 181 24.46 11.89 -12.64
CA ASN A 181 25.06 13.11 -13.19
C ASN A 181 24.21 13.78 -14.29
N LYS A 182 22.89 13.67 -14.21
CA LYS A 182 21.97 14.33 -15.15
C LYS A 182 21.77 15.80 -14.78
N SER A 183 21.58 16.65 -15.78
CA SER A 183 20.98 17.97 -15.53
C SER A 183 19.52 17.82 -15.07
N LEU A 184 19.00 18.84 -14.39
CA LEU A 184 17.60 18.89 -13.98
C LEU A 184 16.65 18.76 -15.18
N GLU A 185 17.00 19.39 -16.29
CA GLU A 185 16.24 19.30 -17.53
C GLU A 185 16.22 17.88 -18.11
N GLU A 186 17.37 17.19 -18.12
CA GLU A 186 17.48 15.81 -18.59
C GLU A 186 16.68 14.85 -17.70
N LEU A 187 16.67 15.09 -16.38
CA LEU A 187 15.88 14.30 -15.43
C LEU A 187 14.39 14.48 -15.69
N LEU A 188 13.89 15.72 -15.72
CA LEU A 188 12.48 16.03 -16.03
C LEU A 188 12.05 15.40 -17.36
N SER A 189 12.86 15.58 -18.40
CA SER A 189 12.58 15.06 -19.75
C SER A 189 12.54 13.52 -19.78
N SER A 190 13.27 12.84 -18.88
CA SER A 190 13.29 11.37 -18.82
C SER A 190 11.99 10.73 -18.34
N TYR A 191 11.15 11.46 -17.60
CA TYR A 191 9.80 11.01 -17.23
C TYR A 191 8.81 11.11 -18.38
N ARG A 192 9.11 11.90 -19.43
CA ARG A 192 8.25 12.22 -20.57
C ARG A 192 6.98 12.97 -20.15
N ARG A 193 6.03 12.29 -19.51
CA ARG A 193 4.76 12.86 -19.04
C ARG A 193 4.26 12.15 -17.79
N ASP A 194 3.23 12.72 -17.16
CA ASP A 194 2.49 12.09 -16.06
C ASP A 194 3.38 11.83 -14.83
N PHE A 195 3.96 12.91 -14.31
CA PHE A 195 4.83 12.88 -13.14
C PHE A 195 4.55 14.07 -12.22
N ILE A 196 5.07 13.98 -11.01
CA ILE A 196 5.00 15.01 -9.99
C ILE A 196 6.38 15.22 -9.37
N VAL A 197 6.72 16.48 -9.11
CA VAL A 197 7.92 16.90 -8.39
C VAL A 197 7.49 17.53 -7.08
N GLN A 198 8.00 17.00 -5.98
CA GLN A 198 7.62 17.45 -4.63
C GLN A 198 8.86 17.72 -3.79
N GLU A 199 8.68 18.51 -2.73
CA GLU A 199 9.65 18.59 -1.64
C GLU A 199 9.74 17.26 -0.89
N VAL A 200 10.92 17.00 -0.31
CA VAL A 200 11.14 15.83 0.56
C VAL A 200 10.56 16.12 1.95
N VAL A 201 9.67 15.24 2.43
CA VAL A 201 9.12 15.34 3.78
C VAL A 201 10.21 15.06 4.81
N LYS A 202 10.41 15.99 5.74
CA LYS A 202 11.25 15.78 6.93
C LYS A 202 10.42 15.01 7.96
N GLN A 203 10.90 13.85 8.37
CA GLN A 203 10.14 12.94 9.24
C GLN A 203 10.36 13.23 10.73
N ASN A 204 9.35 12.92 11.55
CA ASN A 204 9.38 12.95 13.00
C ASN A 204 10.59 12.20 13.57
N LYS A 205 11.17 12.67 14.68
CA LYS A 205 12.40 12.12 15.28
C LYS A 205 12.30 10.65 15.68
N VAL A 206 11.17 10.20 16.23
CA VAL A 206 10.96 8.79 16.63
C VAL A 206 10.88 7.91 15.39
N ILE A 207 10.15 8.34 14.37
CA ILE A 207 10.06 7.64 13.08
C ILE A 207 11.43 7.62 12.39
N ALA A 208 12.19 8.71 12.47
CA ALA A 208 13.54 8.82 11.92
C ALA A 208 14.53 7.88 12.60
N SER A 209 14.38 7.58 13.89
CA SER A 209 15.28 6.66 14.58
C SER A 209 15.23 5.23 14.04
N LEU A 210 14.14 4.84 13.35
CA LEU A 210 14.02 3.53 12.71
C LEU A 210 14.93 3.42 11.47
N ASN A 211 14.98 4.48 10.67
CA ASN A 211 15.94 4.68 9.58
C ASN A 211 15.94 6.16 9.15
N PRO A 212 17.02 6.94 9.40
CA PRO A 212 17.05 8.36 9.08
C PRO A 212 17.32 8.64 7.60
N SER A 213 17.77 7.65 6.84
CA SER A 213 18.13 7.79 5.42
C SER A 213 16.94 7.64 4.45
N SER A 214 15.84 7.06 4.94
CA SER A 214 14.59 6.85 4.20
C SER A 214 13.43 7.57 4.87
N LEU A 215 12.39 7.93 4.10
CA LEU A 215 11.11 8.34 4.65
C LEU A 215 10.35 7.09 5.09
N ASN A 216 10.35 6.78 6.39
CA ASN A 216 9.56 5.67 6.91
C ASN A 216 8.09 6.08 6.98
N THR A 217 7.19 5.19 6.54
CA THR A 217 5.75 5.48 6.53
C THR A 217 4.96 4.41 7.27
N LEU A 218 3.76 4.79 7.71
CA LEU A 218 2.74 3.91 8.21
C LEU A 218 1.84 3.52 7.03
N ARG A 219 1.82 2.23 6.73
CA ARG A 219 0.80 1.62 5.89
C ARG A 219 -0.41 1.32 6.78
N VAL A 220 -1.45 2.14 6.68
CA VAL A 220 -2.70 2.00 7.43
C VAL A 220 -3.77 1.42 6.50
N VAL A 221 -4.38 0.30 6.84
CA VAL A 221 -5.50 -0.28 6.09
C VAL A 221 -6.80 0.11 6.77
N SER A 222 -7.72 0.73 6.04
CA SER A 222 -9.04 1.11 6.56
C SER A 222 -10.17 0.47 5.77
N TYR A 223 -11.29 0.25 6.47
CA TYR A 223 -12.52 -0.33 5.94
C TYR A 223 -13.70 0.61 6.20
N LEU A 224 -14.40 1.00 5.13
CA LEU A 224 -15.66 1.73 5.20
C LEU A 224 -16.79 0.71 5.18
N ARG A 225 -17.44 0.55 6.34
CA ARG A 225 -18.58 -0.33 6.57
C ARG A 225 -19.79 0.50 6.98
N GLU A 226 -20.95 0.20 6.40
CA GLU A 226 -22.21 0.87 6.77
C GLU A 226 -22.06 2.40 6.82
N GLU A 227 -22.00 2.97 8.04
CA GLU A 227 -21.90 4.40 8.32
C GLU A 227 -20.56 4.80 8.98
N GLU A 228 -19.59 3.88 9.10
CA GLU A 228 -18.33 4.13 9.79
C GLU A 228 -17.07 3.69 9.01
N VAL A 229 -15.97 4.40 9.26
CA VAL A 229 -14.63 3.98 8.84
C VAL A 229 -13.89 3.41 10.04
N VAL A 230 -13.36 2.20 9.88
CA VAL A 230 -12.54 1.50 10.88
C VAL A 230 -11.13 1.27 10.35
N VAL A 231 -10.14 1.33 11.24
CA VAL A 231 -8.77 0.91 10.92
C VAL A 231 -8.65 -0.58 11.19
N LEU A 232 -8.17 -1.34 10.21
CA LEU A 232 -8.06 -2.80 10.24
C LEU A 232 -6.67 -3.26 10.71
N SER A 233 -5.63 -2.62 10.20
CA SER A 233 -4.23 -3.00 10.45
C SER A 233 -3.33 -1.83 10.13
N THR A 234 -2.25 -1.67 10.91
CA THR A 234 -1.19 -0.72 10.61
C THR A 234 0.16 -1.42 10.64
N ALA A 235 0.98 -1.12 9.64
CA ALA A 235 2.37 -1.54 9.57
C ALA A 235 3.25 -0.30 9.43
N VAL A 236 4.33 -0.19 10.20
CA VAL A 236 5.42 0.71 9.82
C VAL A 236 6.27 0.03 8.76
N ARG A 237 6.55 0.75 7.67
CA ARG A 237 7.48 0.34 6.63
C ARG A 237 8.75 1.15 6.80
N ILE A 238 9.85 0.44 7.01
CA ILE A 238 11.17 1.01 7.25
C ILE A 238 12.01 0.70 6.02
N GLY A 239 12.55 1.74 5.37
CA GLY A 239 13.42 1.54 4.20
C GLY A 239 14.70 0.80 4.54
N GLY A 240 15.38 0.26 3.52
CA GLY A 240 16.76 -0.23 3.70
C GLY A 240 17.73 0.94 3.96
N LYS A 241 18.85 0.69 4.64
CA LYS A 241 19.85 1.73 4.89
C LYS A 241 20.40 2.31 3.58
N GLY A 242 20.46 3.64 3.51
CA GLY A 242 20.89 4.38 2.33
C GLY A 242 19.88 4.41 1.20
N GLN A 243 18.67 3.86 1.39
CA GLN A 243 17.59 3.92 0.40
C GLN A 243 16.66 5.07 0.75
N PHE A 244 16.17 5.77 -0.28
CA PHE A 244 15.28 6.93 -0.08
C PHE A 244 13.79 6.57 -0.02
N THR A 245 13.43 5.32 -0.37
CA THR A 245 12.05 4.82 -0.29
C THR A 245 11.95 3.76 0.80
N ASP A 246 10.80 3.68 1.45
CA ASP A 246 10.46 2.65 2.43
C ASP A 246 9.87 1.38 1.81
N ASN A 247 10.04 1.22 0.49
CA ASN A 247 9.47 0.08 -0.20
C ASN A 247 10.19 -1.22 0.21
N VAL A 248 9.59 -1.92 1.16
CA VAL A 248 10.01 -3.22 1.69
C VAL A 248 10.21 -4.25 0.57
N ALA A 249 9.50 -4.13 -0.57
CA ALA A 249 9.68 -5.03 -1.72
C ALA A 249 11.07 -4.92 -2.38
N ILE A 250 11.74 -3.77 -2.27
CA ILE A 250 13.11 -3.56 -2.76
C ILE A 250 14.09 -3.90 -1.63
N SER A 251 13.89 -3.27 -0.46
CA SER A 251 14.73 -3.39 0.73
C SER A 251 14.00 -2.78 1.94
N GLY A 252 14.21 -3.34 3.13
CA GLY A 252 13.62 -2.80 4.35
C GLY A 252 12.89 -3.84 5.18
N VAL A 253 12.19 -3.36 6.20
CA VAL A 253 11.45 -4.17 7.17
C VAL A 253 10.07 -3.58 7.38
N ALA A 254 9.04 -4.43 7.37
CA ALA A 254 7.71 -4.08 7.84
C ALA A 254 7.51 -4.59 9.27
N CYS A 255 7.07 -3.74 10.18
CA CYS A 255 6.72 -4.14 11.55
C CYS A 255 5.28 -3.76 11.85
N GLY A 256 4.52 -4.69 12.43
CA GLY A 256 3.13 -4.45 12.82
C GLY A 256 3.05 -3.54 14.04
N LEU A 257 1.94 -2.83 14.19
CA LEU A 257 1.64 -2.04 15.40
C LEU A 257 0.60 -2.78 16.26
N ASN A 258 0.68 -2.57 17.56
CA ASN A 258 -0.40 -2.84 18.51
C ASN A 258 -1.43 -1.69 18.50
N GLU A 259 -2.59 -1.91 19.13
CA GLU A 259 -3.68 -0.92 19.18
C GLU A 259 -3.27 0.42 19.79
N ASP A 260 -2.33 0.40 20.74
CA ASP A 260 -1.81 1.57 21.43
C ASP A 260 -0.71 2.31 20.64
N GLY A 261 -0.33 1.80 19.46
CA GLY A 261 0.71 2.37 18.60
C GLY A 261 2.15 1.90 18.91
N SER A 262 2.34 1.00 19.88
CA SER A 262 3.64 0.34 20.05
C SER A 262 3.91 -0.62 18.88
N LEU A 263 5.17 -0.73 18.46
CA LEU A 263 5.58 -1.73 17.48
C LEU A 263 5.57 -3.12 18.12
N LYS A 264 5.28 -4.15 17.31
CA LYS A 264 5.42 -5.55 17.70
C LYS A 264 6.89 -5.94 17.81
N ASP A 265 7.14 -7.07 18.47
CA ASP A 265 8.49 -7.58 18.71
C ASP A 265 9.26 -7.87 17.42
N LEU A 266 8.57 -8.39 16.40
CA LEU A 266 9.18 -8.82 15.15
C LEU A 266 8.71 -7.98 13.95
N GLY A 267 9.68 -7.52 13.18
CA GLY A 267 9.50 -7.04 11.81
C GLY A 267 9.96 -8.08 10.80
N TYR A 268 9.46 -7.99 9.56
CA TYR A 268 9.78 -8.93 8.49
C TYR A 268 10.26 -8.22 7.24
N ASN A 269 11.29 -8.77 6.60
CA ASN A 269 11.76 -8.32 5.29
C ASN A 269 11.04 -9.05 4.14
N LYS A 270 11.41 -8.75 2.90
CA LYS A 270 10.85 -9.40 1.69
C LYS A 270 11.11 -10.91 1.60
N MET A 271 12.08 -11.42 2.35
CA MET A 271 12.41 -12.86 2.45
C MET A 271 11.69 -13.52 3.62
N TYR A 272 10.79 -12.80 4.29
CA TYR A 272 10.00 -13.26 5.44
C TYR A 272 10.86 -13.65 6.65
N GLN A 273 12.08 -13.12 6.71
CA GLN A 273 12.96 -13.31 7.86
C GLN A 273 12.53 -12.40 9.00
N PRO A 274 12.41 -12.92 10.24
CA PRO A 274 12.08 -12.12 11.39
C PRO A 274 13.28 -11.31 11.88
N PHE A 275 13.02 -10.08 12.32
CA PHE A 275 14.00 -9.18 12.94
C PHE A 275 13.40 -8.55 14.18
N GLU A 276 14.16 -8.53 15.27
CA GLU A 276 13.77 -7.84 16.52
C GLU A 276 14.14 -6.35 16.49
N LYS A 277 15.03 -5.96 15.58
CA LYS A 277 15.57 -4.60 15.47
C LYS A 277 15.83 -4.20 14.02
N GLY A 278 15.76 -2.89 13.77
CA GLY A 278 16.12 -2.30 12.48
C GLY A 278 17.63 -2.35 12.22
N GLU A 279 18.04 -2.02 10.99
CA GLU A 279 19.46 -1.98 10.59
C GLU A 279 20.27 -0.94 11.39
N ASP A 280 19.62 0.11 11.91
CA ASP A 280 20.24 1.11 12.79
C ASP A 280 20.22 0.72 14.28
N GLY A 281 19.81 -0.51 14.60
CA GLY A 281 19.96 -1.11 15.93
C GLY A 281 18.81 -0.88 16.91
N ILE A 282 17.82 -0.06 16.55
CA ILE A 282 16.62 0.16 17.36
C ILE A 282 15.78 -1.11 17.43
N VAL A 283 15.53 -1.60 18.64
CA VAL A 283 14.65 -2.73 18.93
C VAL A 283 13.20 -2.30 18.73
N PHE A 284 12.43 -3.06 17.94
CA PHE A 284 11.07 -2.64 17.56
C PHE A 284 10.14 -2.51 18.76
N SER A 285 10.16 -3.47 19.69
CA SER A 285 9.30 -3.46 20.88
C SER A 285 9.52 -2.29 21.84
N THR A 286 10.62 -1.52 21.68
CA THR A 286 10.87 -0.31 22.49
C THR A 286 10.34 0.97 21.84
N VAL A 287 9.81 0.88 20.62
CA VAL A 287 9.33 2.03 19.84
C VAL A 287 7.81 2.12 19.91
N LYS A 288 7.33 3.35 20.13
CA LYS A 288 5.92 3.70 20.03
C LYS A 288 5.74 4.83 19.02
N ILE A 289 4.84 4.62 18.06
CA ILE A 289 4.51 5.63 17.05
C ILE A 289 3.85 6.82 17.75
N PRO A 290 4.44 8.03 17.68
CA PRO A 290 3.86 9.20 18.30
C PRO A 290 2.59 9.61 17.56
N PHE A 291 1.63 10.21 18.26
CA PHE A 291 0.37 10.72 17.68
C PHE A 291 -0.43 9.68 16.88
N TYR A 292 -0.33 8.39 17.22
CA TYR A 292 -0.99 7.32 16.46
C TYR A 292 -2.53 7.46 16.41
N ASP A 293 -3.18 7.95 17.47
CA ASP A 293 -4.61 8.24 17.43
C ASP A 293 -4.96 9.35 16.42
N LYS A 294 -4.11 10.39 16.31
CA LYS A 294 -4.25 11.44 15.28
C LYS A 294 -4.13 10.85 13.87
N VAL A 295 -3.23 9.89 13.67
CA VAL A 295 -3.12 9.16 12.39
C VAL A 295 -4.41 8.40 12.07
N LYS A 296 -4.92 7.60 13.02
CA LYS A 296 -6.16 6.83 12.83
C LYS A 296 -7.35 7.74 12.49
N GLU A 297 -7.53 8.83 13.23
CA GLU A 297 -8.61 9.79 12.98
C GLU A 297 -8.46 10.54 11.65
N THR A 298 -7.23 10.86 11.25
CA THR A 298 -6.97 11.46 9.93
C THR A 298 -7.35 10.48 8.81
N VAL A 299 -6.92 9.23 8.89
CA VAL A 299 -7.26 8.19 7.91
C VAL A 299 -8.76 7.99 7.79
N LYS A 300 -9.50 7.96 8.91
CA LYS A 300 -10.97 7.86 8.90
C LYS A 300 -11.62 9.01 8.14
N LYS A 301 -11.19 10.25 8.42
CA LYS A 301 -11.70 11.45 7.73
C LYS A 301 -11.41 11.40 6.23
N LEU A 302 -10.21 10.99 5.84
CA LEU A 302 -9.82 10.89 4.43
C LEU A 302 -10.61 9.81 3.70
N HIS A 303 -10.78 8.64 4.30
CA HIS A 303 -11.53 7.54 3.66
C HIS A 303 -12.98 7.92 3.38
N ALA A 304 -13.61 8.69 4.28
CA ALA A 304 -14.98 9.17 4.06
C ALA A 304 -15.13 10.06 2.80
N GLN A 305 -14.05 10.67 2.29
CA GLN A 305 -14.08 11.52 1.09
C GLN A 305 -14.11 10.70 -0.22
N ILE A 306 -13.81 9.39 -0.16
CA ILE A 306 -13.77 8.49 -1.31
C ILE A 306 -14.64 7.23 -1.11
N PRO A 307 -15.95 7.37 -0.86
CA PRO A 307 -16.84 6.26 -0.48
C PRO A 307 -17.07 5.22 -1.60
N TYR A 308 -16.49 5.44 -2.78
CA TYR A 308 -16.44 4.46 -3.87
C TYR A 308 -15.57 3.24 -3.57
N PHE A 309 -14.66 3.36 -2.60
CA PHE A 309 -13.73 2.31 -2.20
C PHE A 309 -13.99 1.95 -0.75
N ARG A 310 -14.42 0.71 -0.49
CA ARG A 310 -14.62 0.26 0.89
C ARG A 310 -13.32 -0.12 1.58
N LEU A 311 -12.27 -0.47 0.85
CA LEU A 311 -10.98 -0.89 1.42
C LEU A 311 -9.86 -0.01 0.87
N VAL A 312 -9.08 0.63 1.74
CA VAL A 312 -8.00 1.53 1.32
C VAL A 312 -6.75 1.32 2.16
N SER A 313 -5.61 1.27 1.49
CA SER A 313 -4.27 1.25 2.10
C SER A 313 -3.63 2.62 1.96
N TRP A 314 -3.44 3.31 3.08
CA TRP A 314 -2.88 4.65 3.15
C TRP A 314 -1.40 4.60 3.48
N ASP A 315 -0.59 5.37 2.76
CA ASP A 315 0.82 5.58 3.08
C ASP A 315 0.94 6.94 3.77
N ILE A 316 1.16 6.91 5.08
CA ILE A 316 1.15 8.08 5.96
C ILE A 316 2.55 8.30 6.53
N ALA A 317 3.04 9.54 6.48
CA ALA A 317 4.21 9.96 7.24
C ALA A 317 3.79 10.85 8.43
N LEU A 318 4.69 10.95 9.41
CA LEU A 318 4.65 11.99 10.44
C LEU A 318 5.84 12.91 10.19
N ASP A 319 5.60 14.21 10.09
CA ASP A 319 6.68 15.15 9.83
C ASP A 319 7.39 15.63 11.12
N ASP A 320 8.43 16.45 10.95
CA ASP A 320 9.21 17.03 12.04
C ASP A 320 8.46 18.05 12.91
N SER A 321 7.21 18.38 12.53
CA SER A 321 6.27 19.21 13.27
C SER A 321 5.11 18.39 13.87
N ASP A 322 5.22 17.07 13.90
CA ASP A 322 4.22 16.13 14.44
C ASP A 322 2.87 16.16 13.69
N GLU A 323 2.89 16.61 12.42
CA GLU A 323 1.73 16.62 11.56
C GLU A 323 1.63 15.35 10.70
N VAL A 324 0.38 14.92 10.48
CA VAL A 324 0.07 13.75 9.65
C VAL A 324 0.17 14.16 8.18
N VAL A 325 1.02 13.49 7.42
CA VAL A 325 1.26 13.77 6.01
C VAL A 325 0.80 12.57 5.16
N LEU A 326 -0.16 12.81 4.27
CA LEU A 326 -0.57 11.81 3.27
C LEU A 326 0.46 11.76 2.14
N ILE A 327 1.12 10.61 1.97
CA ILE A 327 2.10 10.40 0.89
C ILE A 327 1.43 9.88 -0.37
N GLU A 328 0.62 8.83 -0.22
CA GLU A 328 -0.23 8.26 -1.25
C GLU A 328 -1.30 7.35 -0.63
N TYR A 329 -2.20 6.84 -1.45
CA TYR A 329 -3.17 5.83 -1.05
C TYR A 329 -3.35 4.81 -2.18
N ASN A 330 -3.75 3.59 -1.79
CA ASN A 330 -3.84 2.44 -2.66
C ASN A 330 -5.22 1.78 -2.49
N VAL A 331 -5.99 1.74 -3.57
CA VAL A 331 -7.34 1.15 -3.62
C VAL A 331 -7.36 -0.20 -4.34
N MET A 332 -6.21 -0.66 -4.82
CA MET A 332 -6.01 -1.97 -5.46
C MET A 332 -4.64 -2.51 -5.06
N ALA A 333 -4.46 -3.82 -5.14
CA ALA A 333 -3.23 -4.49 -4.74
C ALA A 333 -2.83 -4.13 -3.30
N GLN A 334 -3.76 -4.29 -2.35
CA GLN A 334 -3.60 -3.87 -0.94
C GLN A 334 -2.35 -4.44 -0.22
N GLY A 335 -1.72 -5.49 -0.77
CA GLY A 335 -0.55 -6.11 -0.14
C GLY A 335 -0.92 -6.82 1.17
N ILE A 336 -2.09 -7.47 1.20
CA ILE A 336 -2.64 -8.09 2.41
C ILE A 336 -1.70 -9.13 3.02
N PHE A 337 -0.85 -9.73 2.18
CA PHE A 337 0.19 -10.64 2.58
C PHE A 337 1.03 -10.11 3.75
N THR A 338 1.59 -8.91 3.61
CA THR A 338 2.49 -8.34 4.62
C THR A 338 1.74 -8.05 5.90
N HIS A 339 0.51 -7.51 5.81
CA HIS A 339 -0.32 -7.28 6.98
C HIS A 339 -0.64 -8.58 7.70
N GLN A 340 -1.07 -9.62 6.98
CA GLN A 340 -1.41 -10.90 7.61
C GLN A 340 -0.22 -11.55 8.29
N LEU A 341 0.97 -11.44 7.68
CA LEU A 341 2.18 -11.98 8.24
C LEU A 341 2.54 -11.34 9.59
N ILE A 342 2.46 -10.01 9.68
CA ILE A 342 2.94 -9.25 10.85
C ILE A 342 1.85 -9.00 11.91
N THR A 343 0.60 -8.81 11.50
CA THR A 343 -0.50 -8.47 12.42
C THR A 343 -1.39 -9.66 12.77
N GLY A 344 -1.32 -10.78 12.06
CA GLY A 344 -2.38 -11.80 12.08
C GLY A 344 -3.49 -11.44 11.09
N PRO A 345 -4.66 -12.11 11.12
CA PRO A 345 -5.76 -11.88 10.17
C PRO A 345 -6.07 -10.39 9.98
N MET A 346 -5.84 -9.86 8.77
CA MET A 346 -5.86 -8.41 8.52
C MET A 346 -7.22 -7.78 8.81
N PHE A 347 -8.30 -8.52 8.56
CA PHE A 347 -9.66 -8.02 8.82
C PHE A 347 -10.10 -8.15 10.29
N GLY A 348 -9.36 -8.90 11.11
CA GLY A 348 -9.69 -9.12 12.53
C GLY A 348 -11.16 -9.50 12.73
N LYS A 349 -11.84 -8.78 13.63
CA LYS A 349 -13.26 -9.01 13.95
C LYS A 349 -14.24 -8.74 12.80
N TYR A 350 -13.80 -8.11 11.70
CA TYR A 350 -14.63 -7.81 10.53
C TYR A 350 -14.55 -8.89 9.44
N THR A 351 -13.80 -9.97 9.67
CA THR A 351 -13.59 -11.04 8.69
C THR A 351 -14.92 -11.65 8.21
N ASP A 352 -15.79 -12.06 9.13
CA ASP A 352 -17.09 -12.69 8.84
C ASP A 352 -18.01 -11.79 8.02
N GLU A 353 -18.06 -10.50 8.36
CA GLU A 353 -18.86 -9.50 7.65
C GLU A 353 -18.38 -9.36 6.19
N ILE A 354 -17.07 -9.22 5.99
CA ILE A 354 -16.47 -9.05 4.66
C ILE A 354 -16.65 -10.33 3.81
N LEU A 355 -16.50 -11.52 4.40
CA LEU A 355 -16.76 -12.78 3.71
C LEU A 355 -18.22 -12.90 3.30
N SER A 356 -19.15 -12.58 4.22
CA SER A 356 -20.59 -12.58 3.95
C SER A 356 -20.96 -11.61 2.83
N PHE A 357 -20.42 -10.39 2.86
CA PHE A 357 -20.63 -9.37 1.84
C PHE A 357 -20.11 -9.83 0.47
N SER A 358 -18.88 -10.35 0.44
CA SER A 358 -18.22 -10.83 -0.78
C SER A 358 -18.94 -12.03 -1.40
N ALA A 359 -19.47 -12.94 -0.58
CA ALA A 359 -20.23 -14.09 -1.05
C ALA A 359 -21.57 -13.69 -1.70
N LYS A 360 -22.28 -12.71 -1.14
CA LYS A 360 -23.51 -12.15 -1.75
C LYS A 360 -23.22 -11.50 -3.11
N TYR A 361 -22.12 -10.75 -3.20
CA TYR A 361 -21.67 -10.15 -4.46
C TYR A 361 -21.29 -11.18 -5.53
N GLN A 362 -20.83 -12.37 -5.13
CA GLN A 362 -20.59 -13.47 -6.06
C GLN A 362 -21.88 -14.08 -6.61
N LYS A 363 -22.98 -14.08 -5.83
CA LYS A 363 -24.27 -14.68 -6.20
C LYS A 363 -25.18 -13.76 -7.03
N ASN A 364 -25.10 -12.45 -6.82
CA ASN A 364 -26.01 -11.46 -7.43
C ASN A 364 -25.53 -10.94 -8.81
N LEU A 365 -24.62 -11.66 -9.47
CA LEU A 365 -23.96 -11.29 -10.73
C LEU A 365 -23.76 -12.53 -11.59
#